data_AF-A0A7S8FF25-F1
#
_entry.id   AF-A0A7S8FF25-F1
#
_cell.length_a   1.000
_cell.length_b   1.000
_cell.length_c   1.000
_cell.angle_alpha   90.00
_cell.angle_beta   90.00
_cell.angle_gamma   90.00
#
_symmetry.space_group_name_H-M   'P 1'
#
loop_
_entity.id
_entity.type
_entity.pdbx_description
1 polymer ?
#
loop_
_entity_poly.entity_id
_entity_poly.type
_entity_poly.pdbx_seq_one_letter_code
_entity_poly.pdbx_strand_id
1 'polypeptide(L)'
;MPYAETKAECERRRDEFVRTYRRTEGKAVDTLLRDWDRMVTFYSFPQAHWRHLRTTNIVESPFASVRLRTDASRRYKRVEGAKAIIWKMLRVAEKSWRKLNAPDLLPLVASGMTFKDGIRLKSGHERQDMNHQPERTAT
;
A
#
# COMPACT_ATOMS: atom_id res chain seq x y z
N MET A 1 -11.23 -11.27 3.44
CA MET A 1 -10.62 -10.71 4.66
C MET A 1 -10.08 -9.28 4.44
N PRO A 2 -9.06 -9.00 3.60
CA PRO A 2 -8.38 -7.69 3.51
C PRO A 2 -9.17 -6.58 2.77
N TYR A 3 -10.40 -6.85 2.36
CA TYR A 3 -11.30 -5.89 1.71
C TYR A 3 -12.33 -5.30 2.67
N ALA A 4 -12.21 -5.59 3.97
CA ALA A 4 -13.00 -4.93 4.99
C ALA A 4 -12.70 -3.41 5.03
N GLU A 5 -13.66 -2.63 5.50
CA GLU A 5 -13.53 -1.18 5.61
C GLU A 5 -12.73 -0.77 6.85
N THR A 6 -12.60 -1.64 7.86
CA THR A 6 -11.85 -1.38 9.08
C THR A 6 -10.96 -2.56 9.46
N LYS A 7 -9.88 -2.28 10.20
CA LYS A 7 -9.00 -3.31 10.76
C LYS A 7 -9.75 -4.27 11.67
N ALA A 8 -10.68 -3.77 12.48
CA ALA A 8 -11.48 -4.60 13.40
C ALA A 8 -12.36 -5.62 12.65
N GLU A 9 -13.05 -5.21 11.59
CA GLU A 9 -13.83 -6.13 10.76
C GLU A 9 -12.93 -7.12 10.02
N CYS A 10 -11.75 -6.70 9.59
CA CYS A 10 -10.75 -7.58 9.00
C CYS A 10 -10.30 -8.67 9.98
N GLU A 11 -10.08 -8.32 11.24
CA GLU A 11 -9.70 -9.23 12.33
C GLU A 11 -10.82 -10.20 12.70
N ARG A 12 -12.07 -9.73 12.74
CA ARG A 12 -13.23 -10.63 12.92
C ARG A 12 -13.28 -11.71 11.84
N ARG A 13 -13.07 -11.33 10.57
CA ARG A 13 -13.04 -12.28 9.45
C ARG A 13 -11.82 -13.21 9.49
N ARG A 14 -10.69 -12.75 10.02
CA ARG A 14 -9.52 -13.62 10.28
C ARG A 14 -9.87 -14.69 11.29
N ASP A 15 -10.51 -14.32 12.40
CA ASP A 15 -10.83 -15.27 13.46
C ASP A 15 -11.83 -16.33 13.00
N GLU A 16 -12.79 -15.93 12.16
CA GLU A 16 -13.67 -16.86 11.45
C GLU A 16 -12.89 -17.80 10.52
N PHE A 17 -11.97 -17.26 9.70
CA PHE A 17 -11.13 -18.07 8.82
C PHE A 17 -10.27 -19.08 9.61
N VAL A 18 -9.66 -18.64 10.72
CA VAL A 18 -8.87 -19.49 11.61
C VAL A 18 -9.73 -20.61 12.17
N ARG A 19 -10.94 -20.32 12.67
CA ARG A 19 -11.85 -21.34 13.20
C ARG A 19 -12.24 -22.37 12.13
N THR A 20 -12.51 -21.92 10.91
CA THR A 20 -12.96 -22.80 9.82
C THR A 20 -11.84 -23.70 9.31
N TYR A 21 -10.63 -23.15 9.12
CA TYR A 21 -9.56 -23.83 8.38
C TYR A 21 -8.42 -24.36 9.24
N ARG A 22 -8.39 -24.12 10.56
CA ARG A 22 -7.30 -24.60 11.42
C ARG A 22 -7.09 -26.12 11.37
N ARG A 23 -8.16 -26.91 11.21
CA ARG A 23 -8.05 -28.37 11.14
C ARG A 23 -7.59 -28.88 9.77
N THR A 24 -7.98 -28.22 8.69
CA THR A 24 -7.68 -28.66 7.32
C THR A 24 -6.38 -28.07 6.80
N GLU A 25 -6.11 -26.79 7.11
CA GLU A 25 -5.04 -25.98 6.54
C GLU A 25 -4.19 -25.30 7.63
N GLY A 26 -3.80 -26.06 8.66
CA GLY A 26 -3.09 -25.52 9.84
C GLY A 26 -1.85 -24.67 9.49
N LYS A 27 -1.02 -25.12 8.54
CA LYS A 27 0.19 -24.39 8.11
C LYS A 27 -0.13 -23.02 7.47
N ALA A 28 -1.22 -22.93 6.71
CA ALA A 28 -1.66 -21.68 6.10
C ALA A 28 -2.18 -20.71 7.18
N VAL A 29 -2.92 -21.23 8.15
CA VAL A 29 -3.39 -20.48 9.32
C VAL A 29 -2.21 -19.95 10.15
N ASP A 30 -1.18 -20.77 10.39
CA ASP A 30 -0.01 -20.35 11.16
C ASP A 30 0.77 -19.24 10.45
N THR A 31 0.93 -19.35 9.12
CA THR A 31 1.56 -18.32 8.30
C THR A 31 0.76 -17.00 8.35
N LEU A 32 -0.57 -17.09 8.20
CA LEU A 32 -1.45 -15.94 8.28
C LEU A 32 -1.33 -15.20 9.63
N LEU A 33 -1.32 -15.94 10.74
CA LEU A 33 -1.22 -15.37 12.07
C LEU A 33 0.16 -14.78 12.36
N ARG A 34 1.23 -15.46 11.92
CA ARG A 34 2.61 -14.97 12.05
C ARG A 34 2.79 -13.59 11.41
N ASP A 35 2.28 -13.43 10.18
CA ASP A 35 2.53 -12.23 9.37
C ASP A 35 1.40 -11.19 9.46
N TRP A 36 0.40 -11.42 10.32
CA TRP A 36 -0.86 -10.66 10.34
C TRP A 36 -0.65 -9.15 10.47
N ASP A 37 0.18 -8.71 11.40
CA ASP A 37 0.42 -7.29 11.67
C ASP A 37 0.91 -6.55 10.42
N ARG A 38 1.85 -7.16 9.70
CA ARG A 38 2.38 -6.64 8.43
C ARG A 38 1.29 -6.61 7.35
N MET A 39 0.45 -7.63 7.28
CA MET A 39 -0.63 -7.73 6.28
C MET A 39 -1.71 -6.65 6.45
N VAL A 40 -1.97 -6.20 7.69
CA VAL A 40 -3.02 -5.20 7.98
C VAL A 40 -2.47 -3.79 8.20
N THR A 41 -1.15 -3.59 8.08
CA THR A 41 -0.50 -2.28 8.24
C THR A 41 -1.06 -1.23 7.25
N PHE A 42 -1.60 -1.64 6.11
CA PHE A 42 -2.19 -0.71 5.14
C PHE A 42 -3.36 0.12 5.71
N TYR A 43 -4.07 -0.34 6.75
CA TYR A 43 -5.15 0.45 7.40
C TYR A 43 -4.62 1.73 8.06
N SER A 44 -3.32 1.82 8.32
CA SER A 44 -2.63 3.02 8.84
C SER A 44 -2.24 4.03 7.76
N PHE A 45 -2.64 3.80 6.51
CA PHE A 45 -2.43 4.71 5.38
C PHE A 45 -3.77 5.19 4.82
N PRO A 46 -3.82 6.29 4.04
CA PRO A 46 -5.05 6.78 3.43
C PRO A 46 -5.82 5.69 2.67
N GLN A 47 -7.14 5.68 2.81
CA GLN A 47 -8.00 4.68 2.17
C GLN A 47 -7.80 4.61 0.65
N ALA A 48 -7.55 5.76 0.02
CA ALA A 48 -7.26 5.85 -1.41
C ALA A 48 -6.05 5.00 -1.83
N HIS A 49 -5.05 4.85 -0.96
CA HIS A 49 -3.80 4.13 -1.22
C HIS A 49 -3.94 2.62 -1.05
N TRP A 50 -4.97 2.14 -0.33
CA TRP A 50 -5.13 0.71 0.01
C TRP A 50 -5.16 -0.21 -1.21
N ARG A 51 -5.70 0.24 -2.35
CA ARG A 51 -5.68 -0.57 -3.58
C ARG A 51 -4.26 -0.91 -4.02
N HIS A 52 -3.32 0.01 -3.83
CA HIS A 52 -1.93 -0.15 -4.23
C HIS A 52 -1.12 -0.90 -3.17
N LEU A 53 -1.43 -0.70 -1.88
CA LEU A 53 -0.71 -1.34 -0.76
C LEU A 53 -1.12 -2.80 -0.51
N ARG A 54 -2.34 -3.19 -0.88
CA ARG A 54 -2.85 -4.56 -0.67
C ARG A 54 -2.36 -5.58 -1.69
N THR A 55 -1.61 -5.17 -2.71
CA THR A 55 -1.19 -6.04 -3.80
C THR A 55 0.26 -5.84 -4.16
N THR A 56 0.94 -6.95 -4.41
CA THR A 56 2.28 -6.97 -5.00
C THR A 56 2.26 -6.83 -6.51
N ASN A 57 1.09 -6.79 -7.16
CA ASN A 57 0.93 -6.68 -8.62
C ASN A 57 1.66 -5.46 -9.21
N ILE A 58 1.76 -4.36 -8.46
CA ILE A 58 2.49 -3.15 -8.91
C ILE A 58 3.98 -3.44 -9.13
N VAL A 59 4.53 -4.43 -8.42
CA VAL A 59 5.90 -4.92 -8.60
C VAL A 59 5.90 -6.16 -9.51
N GLU A 60 5.01 -7.13 -9.31
CA GLU A 60 5.05 -8.40 -10.05
C GLU A 60 4.73 -8.23 -11.54
N SER A 61 3.74 -7.42 -11.91
CA SER A 61 3.32 -7.22 -13.30
C SER A 61 4.44 -6.69 -14.21
N PRO A 62 5.17 -5.61 -13.87
CA PRO A 62 6.28 -5.15 -14.69
C PRO A 62 7.41 -6.17 -14.74
N PHE A 63 7.73 -6.86 -13.65
CA PHE A 63 8.79 -7.87 -13.63
C PHE A 63 8.44 -9.15 -14.39
N ALA A 64 7.17 -9.52 -14.48
CA ALA A 64 6.71 -10.62 -15.35
C ALA A 64 7.03 -10.33 -16.83
N SER A 65 6.82 -9.08 -17.28
CA SER A 65 7.15 -8.67 -18.65
C SER A 65 8.66 -8.70 -18.93
N VAL A 66 9.47 -8.35 -17.92
CA VAL A 66 10.93 -8.44 -18.00
C VAL A 66 11.35 -9.89 -18.11
N ARG A 67 10.87 -10.77 -17.22
CA ARG A 67 11.19 -12.22 -17.21
C ARG A 67 10.86 -12.87 -18.55
N LEU A 68 9.66 -12.66 -19.08
CA LEU A 68 9.24 -13.24 -20.36
C LEU A 68 10.22 -12.91 -21.49
N ARG A 69 10.73 -11.68 -21.52
CA ARG A 69 11.65 -11.22 -22.57
C ARG A 69 13.11 -11.61 -22.29
N THR A 70 13.51 -11.74 -21.03
CA THR A 70 14.86 -12.20 -20.66
C THR A 70 15.02 -13.72 -20.82
N ASP A 71 13.98 -14.50 -20.58
CA ASP A 71 13.99 -15.96 -20.72
C ASP A 71 14.06 -16.38 -22.19
N ALA A 72 13.36 -15.65 -23.07
CA ALA A 72 13.47 -15.81 -24.53
C ALA A 72 14.89 -15.55 -25.05
N SER A 73 15.65 -14.72 -24.33
CA SER A 73 17.02 -14.31 -24.69
C SER A 73 18.10 -15.11 -23.97
N ARG A 74 17.94 -16.44 -23.92
CA ARG A 74 18.84 -17.45 -23.30
C ARG A 74 20.32 -17.45 -23.76
N ARG A 75 20.79 -16.38 -24.43
CA ARG A 75 22.12 -16.22 -25.07
C ARG A 75 22.83 -14.91 -24.69
N TYR A 76 22.60 -14.33 -23.51
CA TYR A 76 23.45 -13.20 -23.09
C TYR A 76 24.86 -13.70 -22.75
N LYS A 77 25.83 -13.37 -23.61
CA LYS A 77 27.25 -13.76 -23.43
C LYS A 77 27.96 -12.93 -22.34
N ARG A 78 27.37 -11.81 -21.90
CA ARG A 78 27.93 -10.85 -20.92
C ARG A 78 26.83 -10.24 -20.07
N VAL A 79 27.12 -9.97 -18.79
CA VAL A 79 26.17 -9.44 -17.80
C VAL A 79 25.68 -8.04 -18.17
N GLU A 80 26.54 -7.23 -18.77
CA GLU A 80 26.26 -5.87 -19.23
C GLU A 80 25.14 -5.84 -20.26
N GLY A 81 25.12 -6.83 -21.17
CA GLY A 81 24.06 -6.97 -22.17
C GLY A 81 22.71 -7.30 -21.53
N ALA A 82 22.68 -8.21 -20.57
CA ALA A 82 21.47 -8.53 -19.81
C ALA A 82 20.97 -7.31 -19.01
N LYS A 83 21.87 -6.57 -18.36
CA LYS A 83 21.55 -5.35 -17.60
C LYS A 83 20.93 -4.28 -18.50
N ALA A 84 21.49 -4.05 -19.69
CA ALA A 84 20.96 -3.09 -20.64
C ALA A 84 19.54 -3.44 -21.10
N ILE A 85 19.26 -4.73 -21.37
CA ILE A 85 17.92 -5.18 -21.74
C ILE A 85 16.94 -5.04 -20.57
N ILE A 86 17.30 -5.49 -19.37
CA ILE A 86 16.46 -5.34 -18.18
C ILE A 86 16.10 -3.86 -17.95
N TRP A 87 17.10 -2.98 -18.00
CA TRP A 87 16.88 -1.54 -17.88
C TRP A 87 15.92 -1.01 -18.94
N LYS A 88 16.11 -1.40 -20.21
CA LYS A 88 15.24 -0.95 -21.30
C LYS A 88 13.81 -1.46 -21.14
N MET A 89 13.63 -2.71 -20.70
CA MET A 89 12.30 -3.29 -20.47
C MET A 89 11.59 -2.60 -19.31
N LEU A 90 12.29 -2.31 -18.22
CA LEU A 90 11.74 -1.52 -17.11
C LEU A 90 11.32 -0.12 -17.56
N ARG A 91 12.12 0.57 -18.39
CA ARG A 91 11.76 1.88 -18.96
C ARG A 91 10.54 1.84 -19.88
N VAL A 92 10.29 0.71 -20.54
CA VAL A 92 9.07 0.54 -21.35
C VAL A 92 7.87 0.28 -20.44
N ALA A 93 8.02 -0.60 -19.44
CA ALA A 93 6.96 -0.90 -18.48
C ALA A 93 6.53 0.34 -17.69
N GLU A 94 7.49 1.18 -17.28
CA GLU A 94 7.27 2.45 -16.57
C GLU A 94 6.20 3.33 -17.22
N LYS A 95 6.14 3.38 -18.56
CA LYS A 95 5.17 4.20 -19.31
C LYS A 95 3.71 3.78 -19.08
N SER A 96 3.49 2.53 -18.67
CA SER A 96 2.18 1.95 -18.41
C SER A 96 1.84 1.84 -16.92
N TRP A 97 2.73 2.29 -16.03
CA TRP A 97 2.50 2.17 -14.60
C TRP A 97 1.29 2.96 -14.16
N ARG A 98 0.44 2.29 -13.38
CA ARG A 98 -0.73 2.93 -12.79
C ARG A 98 -0.26 3.94 -11.76
N LYS A 99 -0.71 5.19 -11.89
CA LYS A 99 -0.44 6.24 -10.90
C LYS A 99 -1.08 5.89 -9.55
N LEU A 100 -0.43 6.34 -8.48
CA LEU A 100 -0.99 6.28 -7.12
C LEU A 100 -2.33 7.05 -7.09
N ASN A 101 -3.30 6.51 -6.36
CA ASN A 101 -4.56 7.20 -6.14
C ASN A 101 -4.35 8.31 -5.11
N ALA A 102 -4.99 9.47 -5.29
CA ALA A 102 -4.85 10.61 -4.38
C ALA A 102 -3.37 10.91 -4.05
N PRO A 103 -2.55 11.26 -5.06
CA PRO A 103 -1.13 11.55 -4.88
C PRO A 103 -0.89 12.78 -3.98
N ASP A 104 -1.87 13.67 -3.89
CA ASP A 104 -1.94 14.82 -2.99
C ASP A 104 -1.88 14.44 -1.50
N LEU A 105 -2.23 13.20 -1.13
CA LEU A 105 -2.13 12.70 0.25
C LEU A 105 -0.73 12.15 0.58
N LEU A 106 0.14 11.95 -0.41
CA LEU A 106 1.47 11.38 -0.21
C LEU A 106 2.37 12.26 0.68
N PRO A 107 2.39 13.62 0.58
CA PRO A 107 3.13 14.47 1.50
C PRO A 107 2.67 14.33 2.97
N LEU A 108 1.39 14.06 3.21
CA LEU A 108 0.87 13.83 4.56
C LEU A 108 1.43 12.51 5.14
N VAL A 109 1.47 11.46 4.33
CA VAL A 109 2.10 10.19 4.72
C VAL A 109 3.61 10.39 4.96
N ALA A 110 4.30 11.12 4.09
CA ALA A 110 5.74 11.38 4.20
C ALA A 110 6.12 12.21 5.42
N SER A 111 5.24 13.10 5.88
CA SER A 111 5.42 13.89 7.11
C SER A 111 5.11 13.12 8.40
N GLY A 112 4.78 11.82 8.30
CA GLY A 112 4.51 10.96 9.45
C GLY A 112 3.10 11.11 10.02
N MET A 113 2.15 11.67 9.26
CA MET A 113 0.78 11.81 9.72
C MET A 113 0.11 10.45 9.94
N THR A 114 -0.63 10.33 11.04
CA THR A 114 -1.28 9.08 11.42
C THR A 114 -2.67 8.95 10.81
N PHE A 115 -2.96 7.78 10.23
CA PHE A 115 -4.29 7.41 9.78
C PHE A 115 -4.79 6.22 10.58
N LYS A 116 -6.10 6.20 10.86
CA LYS A 116 -6.79 5.05 11.44
C LYS A 116 -7.91 4.65 10.50
N ASP A 117 -7.89 3.40 10.05
CA ASP A 117 -8.83 2.87 9.06
C ASP A 117 -8.96 3.80 7.84
N GLY A 118 -7.82 4.37 7.41
CA GLY A 118 -7.74 5.20 6.21
C GLY A 118 -8.20 6.64 6.39
N ILE A 119 -8.64 7.01 7.59
CA ILE A 119 -9.09 8.35 7.95
C ILE A 119 -7.97 9.05 8.71
N ARG A 120 -7.67 10.29 8.32
CA ARG A 120 -6.69 11.15 9.01
C ARG A 120 -7.14 11.38 10.45
N LEU A 121 -6.26 11.06 11.41
CA LEU A 121 -6.49 11.48 12.78
C LEU A 121 -6.17 12.97 12.89
N LYS A 122 -7.12 13.77 13.38
CA LYS A 122 -6.83 15.15 13.73
C LYS A 122 -5.86 15.14 14.91
N SER A 123 -4.61 15.51 14.66
CA SER A 123 -3.71 15.96 15.72
C SER A 123 -4.41 17.13 16.42
N GLY A 124 -4.42 17.16 17.76
CA GLY A 124 -5.16 18.14 18.56
C GLY A 124 -4.71 19.60 18.44
N HIS A 125 -4.15 20.02 17.31
CA HIS A 125 -3.66 21.37 17.03
C HIS A 125 -4.47 22.14 15.97
N GLU A 126 -5.59 21.61 15.49
CA GLU A 126 -6.55 22.36 14.65
C GLU A 126 -7.71 22.92 15.49
N ARG A 127 -7.39 23.58 16.61
CA ARG A 127 -8.32 24.48 17.31
C ARG A 127 -7.56 25.78 17.64
N GLN A 128 -7.79 26.83 16.86
CA GLN A 128 -7.69 28.27 17.19
C GLN A 128 -7.09 29.12 16.05
N ASP A 129 -7.60 29.03 14.82
CA ASP A 129 -7.30 30.06 13.80
C ASP A 129 -8.56 30.42 12.98
N MET A 130 -9.71 30.56 13.63
CA MET A 130 -10.94 31.10 13.01
C MET A 130 -11.80 31.89 14.00
N ASN A 131 -11.19 32.49 15.04
CA ASN A 131 -11.90 33.42 15.90
C ASN A 131 -11.01 34.62 16.27
N HIS A 132 -10.70 35.44 15.27
CA HIS A 132 -10.27 36.82 15.51
C HIS A 132 -11.19 37.76 14.76
N GLN A 133 -12.32 38.07 15.40
CA GLN A 133 -13.05 39.30 15.17
C GLN A 133 -12.32 40.40 15.96
N PRO A 134 -11.83 41.49 15.34
CA PRO A 134 -11.55 42.68 16.10
C PRO A 134 -12.84 43.50 16.17
N GLU A 135 -13.59 43.31 17.25
CA GLU A 135 -14.28 44.46 17.85
C GLU A 135 -13.23 45.28 18.62
N ARG A 136 -13.23 46.60 18.39
CA ARG A 136 -12.85 47.72 19.29
C ARG A 136 -12.34 48.90 18.44
N THR A 137 -12.64 50.18 18.63
CA THR A 137 -13.60 50.97 19.42
C THR A 137 -13.45 52.42 18.91
N ALA A 138 -14.55 53.19 18.94
CA ALA A 138 -14.67 54.66 19.08
C ALA A 138 -13.66 55.65 18.44
N THR A 139 -14.21 56.58 17.66
CA THR A 139 -14.17 58.03 17.98
C THR A 139 -15.53 58.62 17.62
#